data_AF-A0A511R1U8-F1
#
_entry.id   AF-A0A511R1U8-F1
#
_cell.length_a   1.000
_cell.length_b   1.000
_cell.length_c   1.000
_cell.angle_alpha   90.00
_cell.angle_beta   90.00
_cell.angle_gamma   90.00
#
_symmetry.space_group_name_H-M   'P 1'
#
loop_
_entity.id
_entity.type
_entity.pdbx_description
1 polymer ?
#
loop_
_entity_poly.entity_id
_entity_poly.type
_entity_poly.pdbx_seq_one_letter_code
_entity_poly.pdbx_strand_id
1 'polypeptide(L)' 'MNTPSDPLKRFEEALPHSREGLLKLWAALAPRVRAADPGRYFAVQEALEQDIPFPVLVLYVFRECRRALEDNRAQERAAE' A
#
# COMPACT_ATOMS: atom_id res chain seq x y z
N MET A 1 -19.89 16.47 4.34
CA MET A 1 -19.41 15.69 3.18
C MET A 1 -17.97 15.29 3.47
N ASN A 2 -17.74 14.10 4.00
CA ASN A 2 -16.37 13.60 4.21
C ASN A 2 -16.21 12.37 3.32
N THR A 3 -15.67 12.60 2.13
CA THR A 3 -15.14 11.53 1.26
C THR A 3 -14.25 10.64 2.12
N PRO A 4 -14.37 9.31 2.08
CA PRO A 4 -13.45 8.44 2.80
C PRO A 4 -12.04 8.78 2.31
N SER A 5 -11.22 9.39 3.17
CA SER A 5 -9.87 9.84 2.81
C SER A 5 -9.11 8.64 2.25
N ASP A 6 -8.60 8.78 1.03
CA ASP A 6 -8.00 7.67 0.26
C ASP A 6 -6.98 6.95 1.16
N PRO A 7 -7.14 5.63 1.40
CA PRO A 7 -6.23 4.88 2.26
C PRO A 7 -4.75 5.04 1.89
N LEU A 8 -4.44 5.32 0.62
CA LEU A 8 -3.07 5.59 0.19
C LEU A 8 -2.59 6.98 0.66
N LYS A 9 -3.42 8.02 0.50
CA LYS A 9 -3.13 9.36 1.02
C LYS A 9 -3.01 9.38 2.54
N ARG A 10 -3.81 8.58 3.24
CA ARG A 10 -3.67 8.41 4.70
C ARG A 10 -2.31 7.82 5.08
N PHE A 11 -1.77 6.93 4.25
CA PHE A 11 -0.43 6.38 4.43
C PHE A 11 0.64 7.47 4.25
N GLU A 12 0.47 8.34 3.25
CA GLU A 12 1.37 9.48 2.98
C GLU A 12 1.38 10.52 4.09
N GLU A 13 0.20 10.89 4.58
CA GLU A 13 0.03 11.93 5.60
C GLU A 13 0.45 11.45 7.00
N ALA A 14 0.25 10.16 7.29
CA ALA A 14 0.53 9.58 8.59
C ALA A 14 1.01 8.13 8.47
N LEU A 15 2.33 7.96 8.40
CA LEU A 15 2.94 6.63 8.45
C LEU A 15 2.50 5.90 9.75
N PRO A 16 2.13 4.61 9.67
CA PRO A 16 1.85 3.80 10.85
C PRO A 16 3.06 3.74 11.79
N HIS A 17 2.82 3.98 13.08
CA HIS A 17 3.84 3.88 14.14
C HIS A 17 3.82 2.54 14.88
N SER A 18 2.91 1.63 14.50
CA SER A 18 2.79 0.29 15.07
C SER A 18 2.44 -0.74 14.01
N ARG A 19 2.79 -2.00 14.28
CA ARG A 19 2.44 -3.14 13.41
C ARG A 19 0.93 -3.28 13.23
N GLU A 20 0.16 -3.07 14.29
CA GLU A 20 -1.31 -3.08 14.21
C GLU A 20 -1.84 -1.98 13.28
N GLY A 21 -1.29 -0.76 13.38
CA GLY A 21 -1.67 0.34 12.49
C GLY A 21 -1.35 0.05 11.03
N LEU A 22 -0.18 -0.56 10.78
CA LEU A 22 0.22 -1.00 9.44
C LEU A 22 -0.74 -2.04 8.88
N LEU A 23 -1.09 -3.06 9.67
CA LEU A 23 -2.01 -4.12 9.23
C LEU A 23 -3.43 -3.60 8.96
N LYS A 24 -3.95 -2.68 9.79
CA LYS A 24 -5.25 -2.04 9.55
C LYS A 24 -5.27 -1.27 8.23
N LEU A 25 -4.21 -0.53 7.96
CA LEU A 25 -4.12 0.26 6.74
C LEU A 25 -3.88 -0.63 5.52
N TRP A 26 -3.06 -1.67 5.65
CA TRP A 26 -2.89 -2.70 4.63
C TRP A 26 -4.20 -3.41 4.30
N ALA A 27 -5.02 -3.78 5.28
CA ALA A 27 -6.33 -4.40 5.04
C ALA A 27 -7.25 -3.55 4.15
N ALA A 28 -7.14 -2.21 4.23
CA ALA A 28 -7.90 -1.30 3.38
C ALA A 28 -7.32 -1.16 1.95
N LEU A 29 -6.01 -1.29 1.79
CA LEU A 29 -5.32 -1.16 0.49
C LEU A 29 -5.19 -2.47 -0.28
N ALA A 30 -5.04 -3.59 0.43
CA ALA A 30 -4.70 -4.89 -0.13
C ALA A 30 -5.65 -5.35 -1.24
N PRO A 31 -6.98 -5.18 -1.17
CA PRO A 31 -7.87 -5.54 -2.26
C PRO A 31 -7.62 -4.71 -3.53
N ARG A 32 -7.36 -3.41 -3.37
CA ARG A 32 -7.08 -2.49 -4.49
C ARG A 32 -5.72 -2.82 -5.13
N VAL A 33 -4.71 -3.04 -4.29
CA VAL A 33 -3.36 -3.43 -4.74
C VAL A 33 -3.42 -4.78 -5.47
N ARG A 34 -4.16 -5.77 -4.94
CA ARG A 34 -4.34 -7.07 -5.60
C ARG A 34 -4.99 -6.95 -6.97
N ALA A 35 -5.97 -6.05 -7.13
CA ALA A 35 -6.64 -5.85 -8.41
C ALA A 35 -5.73 -5.16 -9.44
N ALA A 36 -4.92 -4.19 -9.01
CA ALA A 36 -4.06 -3.42 -9.91
C ALA A 36 -2.72 -4.10 -10.22
N ASP A 37 -2.07 -4.71 -9.21
CA ASP A 37 -0.79 -5.40 -9.34
C ASP A 37 -0.73 -6.59 -8.35
N PRO A 38 -1.15 -7.79 -8.79
CA PRO A 38 -1.08 -9.00 -7.97
C PRO A 38 0.34 -9.34 -7.50
N GLY A 39 1.37 -9.01 -8.28
CA GLY A 39 2.76 -9.28 -7.93
C GLY A 39 3.18 -8.48 -6.70
N ARG A 40 2.85 -7.19 -6.67
CA ARG A 40 3.09 -6.34 -5.49
C ARG A 40 2.25 -6.74 -4.29
N TYR A 41 1.02 -7.20 -4.50
CA TYR A 41 0.22 -7.75 -3.41
C TYR A 41 0.93 -8.89 -2.69
N PHE A 42 1.45 -9.88 -3.43
CA PHE A 42 2.16 -11.02 -2.82
C PHE A 42 3.48 -10.60 -2.18
N ALA A 43 4.23 -9.70 -2.81
CA ALA A 43 5.47 -9.18 -2.25
C ALA A 43 5.25 -8.49 -0.88
N VAL A 44 4.15 -7.75 -0.74
CA VAL A 44 3.76 -7.16 0.55
C VAL A 44 3.33 -8.22 1.57
N GLN A 45 2.55 -9.22 1.17
CA GLN A 45 2.17 -10.33 2.07
C GLN A 45 3.40 -11.03 2.63
N GLU A 46 4.35 -11.39 1.76
CA GLU A 46 5.60 -12.03 2.15
C GLU A 46 6.41 -11.15 3.13
N ALA A 47 6.55 -9.85 2.84
CA ALA A 47 7.27 -8.92 3.71
C ALA A 47 6.62 -8.77 5.10
N LEU A 48 5.30 -8.88 5.21
CA LEU A 48 4.58 -8.81 6.49
C LEU A 48 4.82 -10.05 7.38
N GLU A 49 5.24 -11.16 6.80
CA GLU A 49 5.58 -12.40 7.51
C GLU A 49 7.06 -12.47 7.92
N GLN A 50 7.92 -11.70 7.26
CA GLN A 50 9.35 -11.63 7.58
C GLN A 50 9.64 -10.80 8.84
N ASP A 51 10.76 -11.11 9.49
CA ASP A 51 11.31 -10.35 10.62
C ASP A 51 12.08 -9.11 10.14
N ILE A 52 11.37 -8.21 9.46
CA ILE A 52 11.92 -6.96 8.94
C ILE A 52 11.78 -5.88 10.02
N PRO A 53 12.82 -5.05 10.26
CA PRO A 53 12.71 -3.90 11.15
C PRO A 53 11.51 -3.02 10.79
N PHE A 54 10.67 -2.71 11.77
CA PHE A 54 9.38 -2.06 11.53
C PHE A 54 9.45 -0.78 10.66
N PRO A 55 10.41 0.15 10.86
CA PRO A 55 10.52 1.34 9.99
C PRO A 55 10.76 0.98 8.52
N VAL A 56 11.55 -0.06 8.26
CA VAL A 56 11.84 -0.55 6.91
C VAL A 56 10.60 -1.20 6.31
N LEU A 57 9.89 -2.02 7.10
CA LEU A 57 8.66 -2.68 6.68
C LEU A 57 7.59 -1.65 6.28
N VAL A 58 7.37 -0.62 7.09
CA VAL A 58 6.40 0.45 6.81
C VAL A 58 6.70 1.15 5.48
N LEU A 59 7.96 1.55 5.26
CA LEU A 59 8.38 2.22 4.03
C LEU A 59 8.25 1.32 2.81
N TYR A 60 8.60 0.04 2.97
CA TYR A 60 8.44 -0.97 1.91
C TYR A 60 6.98 -1.11 1.50
N VAL A 61 6.09 -1.38 2.46
CA VAL A 61 4.64 -1.55 2.20
C VAL A 61 4.08 -0.31 1.52
N PHE A 62 4.44 0.89 2.01
CA PHE A 62 4.00 2.15 1.41
C PHE A 62 4.43 2.26 -0.07
N ARG A 63 5.71 2.03 -0.36
CA ARG A 63 6.26 2.10 -1.72
C ARG A 63 5.55 1.14 -2.68
N GLU A 64 5.31 -0.09 -2.25
CA GLU A 64 4.64 -1.08 -3.08
C GLU A 64 3.17 -0.72 -3.34
N CYS A 65 2.46 -0.20 -2.33
CA CYS A 65 1.09 0.31 -2.52
C CYS A 65 1.04 1.47 -3.52
N ARG A 66 1.99 2.42 -3.42
CA ARG A 66 2.04 3.58 -4.33
C ARG A 66 2.30 3.16 -5.77
N ARG A 67 3.28 2.28 -6.01
CA ARG A 67 3.57 1.74 -7.34
C ARG A 67 2.39 0.99 -7.94
N ALA A 68 1.70 0.18 -7.13
CA ALA A 68 0.55 -0.58 -7.60
C ALA A 68 -0.63 0.32 -8.01
N LEU A 69 -0.83 1.45 -7.33
CA LEU A 69 -2.06 2.25 -7.45
C LEU A 69 -1.88 3.56 -8.24
N GLU A 70 -0.70 4.17 -8.20
CA GLU A 70 -0.43 5.44 -8.90
C GLU A 70 0.31 5.21 -10.22
N ASP A 71 1.37 4.39 -10.23
CA ASP A 71 2.15 4.14 -11.46
C ASP A 71 1.30 3.38 -12.49
N ASN A 72 0.51 2.37 -12.07
CA ASN A 72 -0.44 1.70 -12.97
C ASN A 72 -1.47 2.68 -13.55
N ARG A 73 -2.00 3.60 -12.73
CA ARG A 73 -3.00 4.57 -13.20
C ARG A 73 -2.40 5.61 -14.15
N ALA A 74 -1.10 5.85 -14.07
CA ALA A 74 -0.36 6.68 -15.04
C ALA A 74 -0.07 5.90 -16.33
N GLN A 75 0.25 4.60 -16.23
CA GLN A 75 0.44 3.71 -17.37
C GLN A 75 -0.85 3.47 -18.16
N GLU A 76 -1.97 3.20 -17.49
CA GLU A 76 -3.29 3.03 -18.12
C GLU A 76 -3.70 4.28 -18.91
N ARG A 77 -3.47 5.47 -18.37
CA ARG A 77 -3.78 6.75 -19.04
C ARG A 77 -2.85 7.12 -20.19
N ALA A 78 -1.65 6.52 -20.25
CA ALA A 78 -0.72 6.72 -21.35
C ALA A 78 -0.93 5.71 -22.49
N ALA A 79 -1.73 4.67 -22.26
CA ALA A 79 -2.07 3.64 -23.23
C ALA A 79 -3.43 3.86 -23.94
N GLU A 80 -4.21 4.86 -23.49
CA GLU A 80 -5.38 5.42 -24.19
C GLU A 80 -4.98 6.56 -25.13
#